data_AF-A0A6B3EG46-F1
#
_entry.id   AF-A0A6B3EG46-F1
#
_cell.length_a   1.000
_cell.length_b   1.000
_cell.length_c   1.000
_cell.angle_alpha   90.00
_cell.angle_beta   90.00
_cell.angle_gamma   90.00
#
_symmetry.space_group_name_H-M   'P 1'
#
loop_
_entity.id
_entity.type
_entity.pdbx_description
1 polymer ?
#
loop_
_entity_poly.entity_id
_entity_poly.type
_entity_poly.pdbx_seq_one_letter_code
_entity_poly.pdbx_strand_id
1 'polypeptide(L)' 'ATLFGMPEEDITVHSPHVGGGFGSKGTPRPQPVLAALAALHVGRPVKLALPRRQLPAVVGHRAPTLHRVRLGAAEDGT' A
#
# COMPACT_ATOMS: atom_id res chain seq x y z
N ALA A 1 2.43 15.03 3.80
CA ALA A 1 2.57 16.50 3.76
C ALA A 1 1.58 17.11 2.78
N THR A 2 1.83 17.03 1.47
CA THR A 2 1.07 17.74 0.42
C THR A 2 -0.44 17.55 0.48
N LEU A 3 -0.92 16.30 0.65
CA LEU A 3 -2.37 16.01 0.71
C LEU A 3 -3.08 16.73 1.87
N PHE A 4 -2.37 17.00 2.96
CA PHE A 4 -2.90 17.67 4.14
C PHE A 4 -2.64 19.18 4.12
N GLY A 5 -1.95 19.72 3.11
CA GLY A 5 -1.55 21.13 3.07
C GLY A 5 -0.60 21.52 4.22
N MET A 6 0.15 20.55 4.76
CA MET A 6 1.06 20.76 5.89
C MET A 6 2.52 20.69 5.44
N PRO A 7 3.42 21.45 6.08
CA PRO A 7 4.86 21.26 5.97
C PRO A 7 5.28 19.82 6.29
N GLU A 8 6.38 19.35 5.71
CA GLU A 8 6.82 17.96 5.91
C GLU A 8 7.42 17.77 7.31
N GLU A 9 8.12 18.78 7.81
CA GLU A 9 8.69 18.85 9.15
C GLU A 9 7.65 18.70 10.27
N ASP A 10 6.38 19.02 10.00
CA ASP A 10 5.27 18.89 10.95
C ASP A 10 4.71 17.46 11.01
N ILE A 11 5.17 16.55 10.13
CA ILE A 11 4.65 15.18 10.02
C ILE A 11 5.76 14.17 10.27
N THR A 12 5.58 13.37 11.33
CA THR A 12 6.43 12.20 11.58
C THR A 12 5.69 10.90 11.25
N VAL A 13 6.33 10.00 10.51
CA VAL A 13 5.83 8.64 10.26
C VAL A 13 6.65 7.64 11.06
N HIS A 14 5.99 6.85 11.91
CA HIS A 14 6.65 5.86 12.78
C HIS A 14 6.21 4.43 12.42
N SER A 15 7.15 3.61 11.91
CA SER A 15 6.88 2.21 11.52
C SER A 15 8.11 1.29 11.70
N PRO A 16 8.68 1.16 12.91
CA PRO A 16 9.89 0.37 13.14
C PRO A 16 9.70 -1.14 12.97
N HIS A 17 8.46 -1.64 13.11
CA HIS A 17 8.13 -3.06 13.03
C HIS A 17 6.95 -3.28 12.08
N VAL A 18 7.10 -4.22 11.15
CA VAL A 18 6.06 -4.55 10.16
C VAL A 18 5.91 -6.07 10.05
N GLY A 19 4.73 -6.58 10.37
CA GLY A 19 4.37 -8.00 10.23
C GLY A 19 4.10 -8.40 8.76
N GLY A 20 5.10 -8.24 7.89
CA GLY A 20 5.04 -8.57 6.46
C GLY A 20 4.28 -7.56 5.61
N GLY A 21 4.74 -7.40 4.36
CA GLY A 21 4.15 -6.49 3.37
C GLY A 21 3.96 -7.14 1.99
N PHE A 22 4.97 -7.85 1.49
CA PHE A 22 4.92 -8.60 0.23
C PHE A 22 4.35 -7.76 -0.95
N GLY A 23 4.74 -6.48 -1.03
CA GLY A 23 4.26 -5.51 -2.02
C GLY A 23 3.00 -4.73 -1.64
N SER A 24 2.15 -5.24 -0.73
CA SER A 24 0.87 -4.59 -0.38
C SER A 24 1.02 -3.28 0.42
N LYS A 25 2.13 -3.12 1.15
CA LYS A 25 2.44 -1.98 2.03
C LYS A 25 3.58 -1.08 1.51
N GLY A 26 3.98 -1.25 0.25
CA GLY A 26 5.12 -0.50 -0.33
C GLY A 26 4.83 0.98 -0.60
N THR A 27 3.56 1.34 -0.76
CA THR A 27 3.11 2.73 -0.88
C THR A 27 2.02 3.04 0.14
N PRO A 28 1.91 4.30 0.60
CA PRO A 28 0.76 4.73 1.37
C PRO A 28 -0.53 4.44 0.59
N ARG A 29 -1.42 3.69 1.23
CA ARG A 29 -2.76 3.38 0.72
C ARG A 29 -3.76 4.38 1.36
N PRO A 30 -5.05 4.38 0.99
CA PRO A 30 -6.02 5.35 1.53
C PRO A 30 -6.21 5.29 3.05
N GLN A 31 -5.94 4.17 3.73
CA GLN A 31 -6.23 4.02 5.16
C GLN A 31 -5.40 4.90 6.12
N PRO A 32 -4.06 5.08 6.01
CA PRO A 32 -3.34 6.07 6.81
C PRO A 32 -3.83 7.50 6.55
N VAL A 33 -4.23 7.81 5.31
CA VAL A 33 -4.80 9.13 4.97
C VAL A 33 -6.11 9.36 5.70
N LEU A 34 -7.03 8.40 5.64
CA LEU A 34 -8.32 8.47 6.33
C LEU A 34 -8.15 8.60 7.84
N ALA A 35 -7.20 7.86 8.43
CA ALA A 35 -6.91 7.95 9.86
C ALA A 35 -6.41 9.35 10.25
N ALA A 36 -5.51 9.94 9.44
CA ALA A 36 -5.01 11.30 9.67
C ALA A 36 -6.13 12.35 9.53
N LEU A 37 -6.93 12.29 8.46
CA LEU A 37 -8.07 13.21 8.26
C LEU A 37 -9.08 13.11 9.41
N ALA A 38 -9.40 11.89 9.84
CA ALA A 38 -10.30 11.69 10.97
C ALA A 38 -9.74 12.31 12.25
N ALA A 39 -8.45 12.10 12.55
CA ALA A 39 -7.80 12.67 13.72
C ALA A 39 -7.80 14.21 13.72
N LEU A 40 -7.55 14.82 12.56
CA LEU A 40 -7.63 16.28 12.37
C LEU A 40 -9.05 16.79 12.58
N HIS A 41 -10.05 16.07 12.05
CA HIS A 41 -11.45 16.46 12.16
C HIS A 41 -11.97 16.38 13.60
N VAL A 42 -11.62 15.31 14.34
CA VAL A 42 -12.12 15.10 15.71
C VAL A 42 -11.24 15.71 16.80
N GLY A 43 -10.06 16.22 16.45
CA GLY A 43 -9.10 16.78 17.42
C GLY A 43 -8.56 15.77 18.43
N ARG A 44 -8.57 14.47 18.10
CA ARG A 44 -8.19 13.37 19.01
C ARG A 44 -7.46 12.27 18.24
N PRO A 45 -6.59 11.48 18.89
CA PRO A 45 -5.94 10.34 18.25
C PRO A 45 -6.97 9.33 17.70
N VAL A 46 -6.78 8.87 16.46
CA VAL A 46 -7.63 7.89 15.79
C VAL A 46 -6.83 6.64 15.45
N LYS A 47 -7.36 5.46 15.79
CA LYS A 47 -6.85 4.16 15.36
C LYS A 47 -7.77 3.55 14.31
N LEU A 48 -7.23 3.25 13.14
CA LEU A 48 -7.94 2.56 12.06
C LEU A 48 -7.30 1.19 11.82
N ALA A 49 -8.06 0.13 12.09
CA ALA A 49 -7.66 -1.25 11.82
C ALA A 49 -8.65 -1.89 10.84
N LEU A 50 -8.15 -2.37 9.70
CA LEU A 50 -8.97 -2.97 8.67
C LEU A 50 -9.34 -4.42 9.03
N PRO A 51 -10.62 -4.80 9.00
CA PRO A 51 -11.04 -6.20 9.05
C PRO A 51 -10.40 -7.02 7.93
N ARG A 52 -9.96 -8.25 8.25
CA ARG A 52 -9.28 -9.14 7.29
C ARG A 52 -10.06 -9.32 5.99
N ARG A 53 -11.39 -9.44 6.07
CA ARG A 53 -12.29 -9.61 4.92
C ARG A 53 -12.27 -8.45 3.93
N GLN A 54 -11.87 -7.24 4.35
CA GLN A 54 -11.81 -6.06 3.47
C GLN A 54 -10.47 -5.94 2.74
N LEU A 55 -9.41 -6.55 3.26
CA LEU A 55 -8.05 -6.39 2.71
C LEU A 55 -7.94 -6.71 1.21
N PRO A 56 -8.52 -7.82 0.69
CA PRO A 56 -8.41 -8.14 -0.74
C PRO A 56 -8.90 -7.02 -1.66
N ALA A 57 -9.87 -6.22 -1.21
CA ALA A 57 -10.44 -5.12 -1.99
C ALA A 57 -9.61 -3.82 -1.90
N VAL A 58 -8.89 -3.58 -0.80
CA VAL A 58 -8.30 -2.25 -0.51
C VAL A 58 -6.77 -2.19 -0.55
N VAL A 59 -6.07 -3.34 -0.47
CA VAL A 59 -4.58 -3.34 -0.47
C VAL A 59 -3.95 -3.58 -1.85
N GLY A 60 -4.79 -3.77 -2.88
CA GLY A 60 -4.37 -4.16 -4.22
C GLY A 60 -3.91 -5.63 -4.30
N HIS A 61 -3.75 -6.13 -5.52
CA HIS A 61 -3.25 -7.47 -5.80
C HIS A 61 -2.37 -7.44 -7.05
N ARG A 62 -1.62 -8.53 -7.29
CA ARG A 62 -0.85 -8.69 -8.52
C ARG A 62 -1.82 -8.60 -9.70
N ALA A 63 -1.55 -7.69 -10.63
CA ALA A 63 -2.38 -7.55 -11.82
C ALA A 63 -2.44 -8.88 -12.58
N PRO A 64 -3.63 -9.29 -13.08
CA PRO A 64 -3.71 -10.43 -13.98
C PRO A 64 -2.91 -10.11 -15.23
N THR A 65 -2.14 -11.08 -15.71
CA THR A 65 -1.40 -10.95 -16.95
C THR A 65 -1.80 -12.07 -17.91
N LEU A 66 -1.85 -11.75 -19.21
CA LEU A 66 -2.06 -12.72 -20.27
C LEU A 66 -0.88 -12.63 -21.23
N HIS A 67 -0.18 -13.75 -21.41
CA HIS A 67 1.01 -13.83 -22.24
C HIS A 67 0.83 -14.94 -23.27
N ARG A 68 1.11 -14.64 -24.55
CA ARG A 68 1.29 -15.65 -25.60
C ARG A 68 2.76 -15.68 -25.98
N VAL A 69 3.45 -16.76 -25.65
CA VAL A 69 4.89 -16.92 -25.88
C VAL A 69 5.11 -18.08 -26.85
N ARG A 70 5.96 -17.87 -27.87
CA ARG A 70 6.45 -18.94 -28.76
C ARG A 70 7.97 -18.85 -28.74
N LEU A 71 8.62 -19.95 -28.37
CA LEU A 71 10.07 -20.08 -28.31
C LEU A 71 10.49 -21.18 -29.29
N GLY A 72 11.65 -21.00 -29.92
CA GLY A 72 12.29 -22.02 -30.74
C GLY A 72 13.77 -22.05 -30.37
N ALA A 73 14.38 -23.23 -30.47
CA ALA A 73 15.80 -23.45 -30.23
C ALA A 73 16.34 -24.44 -31.27
N ALA A 74 17.63 -24.34 -31.58
CA ALA A 74 18.39 -25.29 -32.37
C ALA A 74 18.63 -26.59 -31.59
N GLU A 75 19.16 -27.63 -32.24
CA GLU A 75 19.44 -28.94 -31.62
C GLU A 75 20.46 -28.84 -30.47
N ASP A 76 21.38 -27.87 -30.52
CA ASP A 76 22.33 -27.58 -29.45
C ASP A 76 21.72 -26.77 -28.29
N GLY A 77 20.44 -26.42 -28.38
CA GLY A 77 19.69 -25.69 -27.38
C GLY A 77 19.80 -24.16 -27.46
N THR A 78 20.42 -23.61 -28.51
CA THR A 78 20.53 -22.15 -28.74
C THR A 78 19.32 -21.52 -29.42
#